data_AF-A0A183HJZ0-F1
#
_entry.id   AF-A0A183HJZ0-F1
#
_cell.length_a   1.000
_cell.length_b   1.000
_cell.length_c   1.000
_cell.angle_alpha   90.00
_cell.angle_beta   90.00
_cell.angle_gamma   90.00
#
_symmetry.space_group_name_H-M   'P 1'
#
loop_
_entity.id
_entity.type
_entity.pdbx_description
1 polymer ?
#
loop_
_entity_poly.entity_id
_entity_poly.type
_entity_poly.pdbx_seq_one_letter_code
_entity_poly.pdbx_strand_id
1 'polypeptide(L)'
;MLAISACSIGSYKAKNGLGDCEPCPEHSSTPNAGSSECQCDAGYYRAEDEGPEFSCTQPPSKPSHVTITRIDETSVTIEWDEPLVLGGRKVNLI
;
A
#
# COMPACT_ATOMS: atom_id res chain seq x y z
N MET A 1 -13.64 -28.84 22.29
CA MET A 1 -13.96 -27.41 22.36
C MET A 1 -13.10 -26.70 21.34
N LEU A 2 -13.68 -26.00 20.38
CA LEU A 2 -12.93 -25.09 19.52
C LEU A 2 -12.76 -23.79 20.33
N ALA A 3 -11.55 -23.51 20.78
CA ALA A 3 -11.26 -22.29 21.51
C ALA A 3 -11.18 -21.14 20.49
N ILE A 4 -12.04 -20.14 20.65
CA ILE A 4 -12.01 -18.91 19.85
C ILE A 4 -11.14 -17.93 20.63
N SER A 5 -9.87 -17.82 20.23
CA SER A 5 -8.95 -16.83 20.76
C SER A 5 -8.95 -15.58 19.88
N ALA A 6 -8.87 -14.40 20.51
CA ALA A 6 -8.62 -13.16 19.80
C ALA A 6 -7.23 -13.21 19.14
N CYS A 7 -7.09 -12.62 17.95
CA CYS A 7 -5.80 -12.44 17.30
C CYS A 7 -4.86 -11.61 18.17
N SER A 8 -3.60 -11.99 18.25
CA SER A 8 -2.60 -11.19 18.97
C SER A 8 -2.33 -9.87 18.25
N ILE A 9 -1.73 -8.92 18.97
CA ILE A 9 -1.15 -7.69 18.38
C ILE A 9 -0.23 -8.08 17.21
N GLY A 10 -0.32 -7.35 16.10
CA GLY A 10 0.40 -7.65 14.85
C GLY A 10 -0.24 -8.73 13.97
N SER A 11 -1.41 -9.23 14.34
CA SER A 11 -2.20 -10.17 13.53
C SER A 11 -3.66 -9.75 13.45
N TYR A 12 -4.36 -10.23 12.42
CA TYR A 12 -5.75 -9.90 12.16
C TYR A 12 -6.54 -11.08 11.59
N LYS A 13 -7.86 -10.93 11.54
CA LYS A 13 -8.74 -11.90 10.85
C LYS A 13 -9.96 -11.22 10.23
N ALA A 14 -10.02 -11.19 8.90
CA ALA A 14 -11.08 -10.51 8.16
C ALA A 14 -12.46 -11.18 8.24
N LYS A 15 -12.50 -12.51 8.34
CA LYS A 15 -13.76 -13.29 8.31
C LYS A 15 -14.03 -13.96 9.64
N ASN A 16 -15.27 -13.86 10.10
CA ASN A 16 -15.75 -14.59 11.26
C ASN A 16 -15.81 -16.10 10.99
N GLY A 17 -15.58 -16.93 12.02
CA GLY A 17 -15.66 -18.38 11.93
C GLY A 17 -14.35 -19.08 12.29
N LEU A 18 -14.22 -20.34 11.88
CA LEU A 18 -13.00 -21.13 12.10
C LEU A 18 -11.89 -20.68 11.15
N GLY A 19 -10.64 -20.69 11.62
CA GLY A 19 -9.47 -20.24 10.86
C GLY A 19 -8.48 -19.51 11.75
N ASP A 20 -7.24 -19.44 11.31
CA ASP A 20 -6.15 -18.81 12.04
C ASP A 20 -6.11 -17.30 11.82
N CYS A 21 -5.34 -16.61 12.66
CA CYS A 21 -5.04 -15.20 12.49
C CYS A 21 -3.87 -15.06 11.52
N GLU A 22 -3.99 -14.11 10.60
CA GLU A 22 -2.92 -13.80 9.65
C GLU A 22 -2.05 -12.67 10.20
N PRO A 23 -0.74 -12.69 9.93
CA PRO A 23 0.13 -11.56 10.26
C PRO A 23 -0.28 -10.32 9.45
N CYS A 24 -0.04 -9.13 10.00
CA CYS A 24 -0.28 -7.90 9.25
C CYS A 24 0.58 -7.83 7.99
N PRO A 25 -0.01 -7.47 6.83
CA PRO A 25 0.74 -7.16 5.61
C PRO A 25 1.72 -6.01 5.82
N GLU A 26 2.66 -5.83 4.90
CA GLU A 26 3.68 -4.78 5.02
C GLU A 26 3.08 -3.38 5.16
N HIS A 27 3.77 -2.54 5.94
CA HIS A 27 3.37 -1.17 6.28
C HIS A 27 1.99 -1.06 6.93
N SER A 28 1.61 -2.09 7.68
CA SER A 28 0.39 -2.10 8.46
C SER A 28 0.60 -2.78 9.81
N SER A 29 -0.20 -2.37 10.79
CA SER A 29 -0.09 -2.85 12.17
C SER A 29 -1.45 -2.85 12.89
N THR A 30 -1.55 -3.65 13.95
CA THR A 30 -2.69 -3.63 14.87
C THR A 30 -2.18 -3.31 16.27
N PRO A 31 -2.58 -2.19 16.89
CA PRO A 31 -2.16 -1.88 18.26
C PRO A 31 -2.88 -2.73 19.31
N ASN A 32 -4.01 -3.35 18.93
CA ASN A 32 -4.90 -4.10 19.81
C ASN A 32 -5.11 -5.54 19.33
N ALA A 33 -5.32 -6.44 20.27
CA ALA A 33 -5.73 -7.81 19.99
C ALA A 33 -7.17 -7.87 19.43
N GLY A 34 -7.48 -8.92 18.66
CA GLY A 34 -8.81 -9.18 18.11
C GLY A 34 -9.20 -8.31 16.91
N SER A 35 -8.22 -7.72 16.23
CA SER A 35 -8.47 -6.85 15.08
C SER A 35 -8.97 -7.62 13.85
N SER A 36 -9.96 -7.06 13.16
CA SER A 36 -10.49 -7.64 11.91
C SER A 36 -9.70 -7.24 10.66
N GLU A 37 -8.84 -6.23 10.77
CA GLU A 37 -7.95 -5.73 9.73
C GLU A 37 -6.75 -5.04 10.37
N CYS A 38 -5.65 -4.88 9.62
CA CYS A 38 -4.50 -4.09 10.05
C CYS A 38 -4.61 -2.66 9.55
N GLN A 39 -4.38 -1.69 10.43
CA GLN A 39 -4.37 -0.27 10.07
C GLN A 39 -3.07 0.05 9.34
N CYS A 40 -3.12 0.87 8.30
CA CYS A 40 -1.90 1.30 7.63
C CYS A 40 -1.06 2.17 8.56
N ASP A 41 0.26 1.97 8.51
CA ASP A 41 1.20 2.84 9.20
C ASP A 41 1.12 4.27 8.62
N ALA A 42 1.58 5.25 9.39
CA ALA A 42 1.50 6.65 8.98
C ALA A 42 2.21 6.90 7.63
N GLY A 43 1.49 7.48 6.67
CA GLY A 43 1.98 7.76 5.31
C GLY A 43 1.74 6.63 4.30
N TYR A 44 1.14 5.51 4.72
CA TYR A 44 0.77 4.40 3.86
C TYR A 44 -0.75 4.23 3.79
N TYR A 45 -1.22 3.67 2.69
CA TYR A 45 -2.63 3.62 2.32
C TYR A 45 -2.94 2.38 1.48
N ARG A 46 -4.19 1.90 1.56
CA ARG A 46 -4.78 0.93 0.63
C ARG A 46 -5.69 1.66 -0.36
N ALA A 47 -5.76 1.15 -1.59
CA ALA A 47 -6.72 1.60 -2.59
C ALA A 47 -8.12 1.08 -2.22
N GLU A 48 -9.17 1.70 -2.77
CA GLU A 48 -10.55 1.35 -2.44
C GLU A 48 -10.94 -0.07 -2.85
N ASP A 49 -10.27 -0.63 -3.85
CA ASP A 49 -10.46 -1.99 -4.37
C ASP A 49 -9.52 -3.03 -3.73
N GLU A 50 -8.62 -2.61 -2.84
CA GLU A 50 -7.70 -3.49 -2.11
C GLU A 50 -8.29 -3.93 -0.76
N GLY A 51 -8.34 -5.25 -0.53
CA GLY A 51 -8.75 -5.85 0.74
C GLY A 51 -7.68 -5.76 1.85
N PRO A 52 -8.00 -6.23 3.07
CA PRO A 52 -7.10 -6.18 4.23
C PRO A 52 -5.86 -7.08 4.08
N GLU A 53 -5.85 -8.01 3.14
CA GLU A 53 -4.72 -8.88 2.78
C GLU A 53 -3.62 -8.17 1.98
N PHE A 54 -3.93 -7.02 1.36
CA PHE A 54 -2.95 -6.26 0.61
C PHE A 54 -2.07 -5.43 1.54
N SER A 55 -0.78 -5.33 1.22
CA SER A 55 0.16 -4.43 1.88
C SER A 55 -0.28 -2.98 1.68
N CYS A 56 -0.11 -2.15 2.71
CA CYS A 56 -0.26 -0.72 2.52
C CYS A 56 0.92 -0.20 1.72
N THR A 57 0.66 0.76 0.85
CA THR A 57 1.66 1.37 -0.03
C THR A 57 1.58 2.87 0.06
N GLN A 58 2.58 3.58 -0.43
CA GLN A 58 2.62 5.04 -0.37
C GLN A 58 2.61 5.64 -1.77
N PRO A 59 2.25 6.92 -1.93
CA PRO A 59 2.44 7.61 -3.20
C PRO A 59 3.91 7.55 -3.65
N PRO A 60 4.18 7.45 -4.96
CA PRO A 60 5.53 7.55 -5.47
C PRO A 60 6.11 8.94 -5.23
N SER A 61 7.44 9.06 -5.30
CA SER A 61 8.08 10.37 -5.31
C SER A 61 7.76 11.13 -6.61
N LYS A 62 8.21 12.40 -6.70
CA LYS A 62 8.22 13.11 -7.99
C LYS A 62 9.02 12.33 -9.06
N PRO A 63 8.67 12.48 -10.35
CA PRO A 63 9.49 12.01 -11.45
C PRO A 63 10.94 12.50 -11.34
N SER A 64 11.88 11.70 -11.83
CA SER A 64 13.30 12.06 -11.83
C SER A 64 13.74 12.61 -13.19
N HIS A 65 14.89 13.29 -13.24
CA HIS A 65 15.48 13.88 -14.46
C HIS A 65 14.51 14.63 -15.39
N VAL A 66 13.64 15.47 -14.82
CA VAL A 66 12.72 16.30 -15.60
C VAL A 66 13.51 17.31 -16.44
N THR A 67 13.41 17.20 -17.76
CA THR A 67 14.11 18.06 -18.72
C THR A 67 13.17 18.55 -19.82
N ILE A 68 13.40 19.77 -20.30
CA ILE A 68 12.72 20.30 -21.47
C ILE A 68 13.57 19.96 -22.68
N THR A 69 13.07 19.09 -23.57
CA THR A 69 13.84 18.63 -24.72
C THR A 69 13.59 19.48 -25.96
N ARG A 70 12.40 20.09 -26.08
CA ARG A 70 12.06 20.97 -27.21
C ARG A 70 11.14 22.10 -26.76
N ILE A 71 11.38 23.28 -27.30
CA ILE A 71 10.51 24.46 -27.16
C ILE A 71 10.25 24.98 -28.57
N ASP A 72 8.97 25.07 -28.92
CA ASP A 72 8.49 25.67 -30.16
C ASP A 72 7.65 26.92 -29.84
N GLU A 73 7.07 27.57 -30.86
CA GLU A 73 6.30 28.82 -30.70
C GLU A 73 5.04 28.66 -29.82
N THR A 74 4.42 27.48 -29.83
CA THR A 74 3.17 27.20 -29.10
C THR A 74 3.24 25.96 -28.20
N SER A 75 4.37 25.25 -28.18
CA SER A 75 4.49 23.95 -27.49
C SER A 75 5.82 23.78 -26.78
N VAL A 76 5.79 22.96 -25.73
CA VAL A 76 6.96 22.51 -24.98
C VAL A 76 6.90 21.00 -24.85
N THR A 77 7.98 20.32 -25.19
CA THR A 77 8.16 18.88 -24.95
C THR A 77 9.02 18.69 -23.72
N ILE A 78 8.54 17.88 -22.77
CA ILE A 78 9.19 17.58 -21.51
C ILE A 78 9.39 16.07 -21.44
N GLU A 79 10.60 15.66 -21.09
CA GLU A 79 10.94 14.25 -20.82
C GLU A 79 11.33 14.11 -19.35
N TRP A 80 11.03 12.96 -18.77
CA TRP A 80 11.35 12.63 -17.39
C TRP A 80 11.52 11.13 -17.24
N ASP A 81 12.26 10.74 -16.21
CA ASP A 81 12.46 9.37 -15.79
C ASP A 81 11.47 8.98 -14.68
N GLU A 82 11.39 7.69 -14.39
CA GLU A 82 10.57 7.16 -13.30
C GLU A 82 10.93 7.80 -11.93
N PRO A 83 9.96 7.86 -11.00
CA PRO A 83 10.24 8.24 -9.62
C PRO A 83 11.31 7.34 -8.98
N LEU A 84 12.22 7.94 -8.20
CA LEU A 84 13.22 7.19 -7.42
C LEU A 84 12.58 6.25 -6.39
N VAL A 85 11.42 6.63 -5.87
CA VAL A 85 10.61 5.80 -4.97
C VAL A 85 9.27 5.54 -5.66
N LEU A 86 9.02 4.27 -6.02
CA LEU A 86 7.77 3.86 -6.68
C LEU A 86 6.60 3.67 -5.70
N GLY A 87 6.89 3.62 -4.39
CA GLY A 87 5.87 3.53 -3.35
C GLY A 87 5.20 2.17 -3.20
N GLY A 88 5.66 1.14 -3.91
CA GLY A 88 5.25 -0.26 -3.71
C GLY A 88 4.11 -0.76 -4.61
N ARG A 89 3.47 0.14 -5.38
CA ARG A 89 2.52 -0.27 -6.43
C ARG A 89 3.22 -0.33 -7.78
N LYS A 90 3.17 -1.50 -8.44
CA LYS A 90 3.61 -1.62 -9.83
C LYS A 90 2.53 -1.04 -10.73
N VAL A 91 2.80 0.10 -11.34
CA VAL A 91 1.94 0.63 -12.40
C VAL A 91 2.36 -0.06 -13.69
N ASN A 92 1.47 -0.84 -14.31
CA ASN A 92 1.75 -1.43 -15.62
C ASN A 92 1.65 -0.31 -16.65
N LEU A 93 2.80 0.18 -17.13
CA LEU A 93 2.86 1.15 -18.21
C LEU A 93 2.60 0.40 -19.52
N ILE A 94 1.35 0.41 -19.98
CA ILE A 94 0.93 0.05 -21.34
C ILE A 94 0.50 1.31 -22.08
#